data_AF-A0A353CYB9-F1
#
_entry.id   AF-A0A353CYB9-F1
#
_cell.length_a   1.000
_cell.length_b   1.000
_cell.length_c   1.000
_cell.angle_alpha   90.00
_cell.angle_beta   90.00
_cell.angle_gamma   90.00
#
_symmetry.space_group_name_H-M   'P 1'
#
loop_
_entity.id
_entity.type
_entity.pdbx_description
1 polymer ?
#
loop_
_entity_poly.entity_id
_entity_poly.type
_entity_poly.pdbx_seq_one_letter_code
_entity_poly.pdbx_strand_id
1 'polypeptide(L)'
;MQKIYSKIKNLVTKVRDGLFLASSRSYGEQYVEPFIREKYELSEPKTNDNDGTDKDGKRYEIKSCKVLRATSNGKKLKTILDRILFETENVETGRLIPFSECETAKYLANVQNVKRDYFDYLLYVLLFEDCVKVFSAKREEIGTGIFPSWSDKHGRYDAHGKSGQFPVTKSTIRWHLDNHLKDTVSYEEMKDVYTKLSA
;
A
#
# COMPACT_ATOMS: atom_id res chain seq x y z
N MET A 1 35.11 4.14 -0.19
CA MET A 1 33.90 3.92 -1.01
C MET A 1 33.10 2.69 -0.60
N GLN A 2 33.68 1.49 -0.56
CA GLN A 2 32.94 0.23 -0.25
C GLN A 2 32.23 0.21 1.12
N LYS A 3 32.85 0.76 2.17
CA LYS A 3 32.25 0.89 3.51
C LYS A 3 31.06 1.86 3.56
N ILE A 4 31.08 2.91 2.73
CA ILE A 4 29.99 3.89 2.63
C ILE A 4 28.82 3.25 1.85
N TYR A 5 29.11 2.61 0.72
CA TYR A 5 28.11 1.88 -0.07
C TYR A 5 27.39 0.80 0.76
N SER A 6 28.14 0.00 1.54
CA SER A 6 27.56 -0.99 2.44
C SER A 6 26.65 -0.39 3.52
N LYS A 7 27.02 0.77 4.09
CA LYS A 7 26.17 1.49 5.05
C LYS A 7 24.88 2.02 4.40
N ILE A 8 24.95 2.57 3.20
CA ILE A 8 23.78 3.06 2.46
C ILE A 8 22.84 1.91 2.14
N LYS A 9 23.36 0.80 1.60
CA LYS A 9 22.55 -0.39 1.31
C LYS A 9 21.87 -0.92 2.58
N ASN A 10 22.58 -0.93 3.71
CA ASN A 10 22.01 -1.32 5.01
C ASN A 10 20.86 -0.40 5.44
N LEU A 11 20.98 0.91 5.22
CA LEU A 11 19.92 1.87 5.56
C LEU A 11 18.68 1.67 4.68
N VAL A 12 18.85 1.47 3.37
CA VAL A 12 17.73 1.20 2.44
C VAL A 12 16.98 -0.06 2.87
N THR A 13 17.70 -1.14 3.17
CA THR A 13 17.09 -2.37 3.69
C THR A 13 16.33 -2.13 5.00
N LYS A 14 16.89 -1.34 5.93
CA LYS A 14 16.21 -0.99 7.18
C LYS A 14 14.93 -0.18 6.97
N VAL A 15 14.94 0.76 6.03
CA VAL A 15 13.74 1.54 5.66
C VAL A 15 12.67 0.60 5.10
N ARG A 16 13.03 -0.23 4.13
CA ARG A 16 12.13 -1.25 3.56
C ARG A 16 11.55 -2.15 4.66
N ASP A 17 12.40 -2.80 5.44
CA ASP A 17 11.98 -3.77 6.44
C ASP A 17 11.13 -3.10 7.53
N GLY A 18 11.46 -1.86 7.91
CA GLY A 18 10.66 -1.05 8.82
C GLY A 18 9.25 -0.80 8.32
N LEU A 19 9.08 -0.48 7.02
CA LEU A 19 7.75 -0.33 6.41
C LEU A 19 6.95 -1.63 6.45
N PHE A 20 7.59 -2.79 6.23
CA PHE A 20 6.92 -4.08 6.26
C PHE A 20 6.62 -4.59 7.68
N LEU A 21 7.41 -4.24 8.69
CA LEU A 21 7.20 -4.67 10.08
C LEU A 21 6.23 -3.77 10.86
N ALA A 22 6.06 -2.51 10.44
CA ALA A 22 5.19 -1.57 11.13
C ALA A 22 3.70 -1.97 11.05
N SER A 23 2.91 -1.63 12.08
CA SER A 23 1.46 -1.92 12.09
C SER A 23 0.73 -1.29 10.91
N SER A 24 -0.44 -1.83 10.53
CA SER A 24 -1.19 -1.35 9.36
C SER A 24 -1.48 0.16 9.38
N ARG A 25 -1.77 0.69 10.57
CA ARG A 25 -2.01 2.12 10.76
C ARG A 25 -0.73 2.93 10.61
N SER A 26 0.35 2.48 11.28
CA SER A 26 1.63 3.19 11.28
C SER A 26 2.23 3.29 9.87
N TYR A 27 2.33 2.17 9.15
CA TYR A 27 2.97 2.21 7.83
C TYR A 27 2.17 3.02 6.80
N GLY A 28 0.83 2.96 6.85
CA GLY A 28 -0.04 3.74 5.98
C GLY A 28 -0.01 5.22 6.30
N GLU A 29 -0.51 5.58 7.49
CA GLU A 29 -0.78 6.97 7.88
C GLU A 29 0.50 7.75 8.23
N GLN A 30 1.48 7.10 8.86
CA GLN A 30 2.65 7.82 9.38
C GLN A 30 3.85 7.78 8.43
N TYR A 31 3.93 6.79 7.53
CA TYR A 31 5.12 6.60 6.67
C TYR A 31 4.79 6.74 5.18
N VAL A 32 3.80 6.03 4.65
CA VAL A 32 3.50 6.08 3.21
C VAL A 32 2.78 7.37 2.83
N GLU A 33 1.83 7.84 3.64
CA GLU A 33 1.11 9.09 3.36
C GLU A 33 2.04 10.31 3.27
N PRO A 34 2.93 10.61 4.23
CA PRO A 34 3.88 11.72 4.10
C PRO A 34 4.81 11.58 2.89
N PHE A 35 5.25 10.35 2.58
CA PHE A 35 6.05 10.09 1.38
C PHE A 35 5.29 10.46 0.09
N ILE A 36 4.04 10.02 -0.04
CA ILE A 36 3.21 10.30 -1.21
C ILE A 36 2.91 11.80 -1.32
N ARG A 37 2.63 12.46 -0.19
CA ARG A 37 2.41 13.91 -0.16
C ARG A 37 3.64 14.67 -0.65
N GLU A 38 4.81 14.35 -0.12
CA GLU A 38 6.07 14.98 -0.55
C GLU A 38 6.38 14.72 -2.03
N LYS A 39 6.23 13.46 -2.49
CA LYS A 39 6.55 13.07 -3.86
C LYS A 39 5.65 13.74 -4.92
N TYR A 40 4.39 14.00 -4.59
CA TYR A 40 3.42 14.59 -5.52
C TYR A 40 3.00 16.00 -5.13
N GLU A 41 3.77 16.68 -4.28
CA GLU A 41 3.55 18.07 -3.86
C GLU A 41 2.13 18.30 -3.30
N LEU A 42 1.61 17.32 -2.57
CA LEU A 42 0.30 17.42 -1.93
C LEU A 42 0.45 18.06 -0.54
N SER A 43 -0.40 19.05 -0.28
CA SER A 43 -0.51 19.67 1.04
C SER A 43 -1.29 18.78 2.00
N GLU A 44 -1.05 18.97 3.30
CA GLU A 44 -1.90 18.36 4.32
C GLU A 44 -3.36 18.78 4.15
N PRO A 45 -4.29 17.83 4.34
CA PRO A 45 -5.70 18.12 4.24
C PRO A 45 -6.11 19.04 5.40
N LYS A 46 -7.05 19.97 5.15
CA LYS A 46 -7.58 20.85 6.21
C LYS A 46 -8.53 20.13 7.18
N THR A 47 -8.96 18.92 6.82
CA THR A 47 -9.97 18.10 7.49
C THR A 47 -9.55 16.63 7.43
N ASN A 48 -10.04 15.78 8.34
CA ASN A 48 -9.73 14.33 8.36
C ASN A 48 -10.49 13.50 7.30
N ASP A 49 -11.00 14.16 6.27
CA ASP A 49 -11.90 13.59 5.28
C ASP A 49 -11.14 13.04 4.06
N ASN A 50 -9.99 13.62 3.73
CA ASN A 50 -9.07 13.20 2.68
C ASN A 50 -7.63 13.22 3.23
N ASP A 51 -6.67 12.67 2.49
CA ASP A 51 -5.30 12.46 2.95
C ASP A 51 -4.29 13.46 2.33
N GLY A 52 -4.70 14.22 1.29
CA GLY A 52 -3.92 15.31 0.73
C GLY A 52 -4.69 16.19 -0.26
N THR A 53 -4.18 17.40 -0.54
CA THR A 53 -4.77 18.34 -1.52
C THR A 53 -3.70 18.90 -2.43
N ASP A 54 -3.95 18.97 -3.74
CA ASP A 54 -3.03 19.67 -4.66
C ASP A 54 -3.28 21.18 -4.73
N LYS A 55 -2.42 21.90 -5.48
CA LYS A 55 -2.51 23.35 -5.67
C LYS A 55 -3.81 23.82 -6.34
N ASP A 56 -4.47 22.94 -7.09
CA ASP A 56 -5.73 23.22 -7.79
C ASP A 56 -6.96 22.88 -6.92
N GLY A 57 -6.72 22.46 -5.67
CA GLY A 57 -7.75 22.13 -4.70
C GLY A 57 -8.35 20.72 -4.88
N LYS A 58 -7.74 19.85 -5.71
CA LYS A 58 -8.19 18.45 -5.83
C LYS A 58 -7.79 17.68 -4.58
N ARG A 59 -8.73 16.87 -4.10
CA ARG A 59 -8.58 16.07 -2.88
C ARG A 59 -8.15 14.66 -3.23
N TYR A 60 -7.22 14.14 -2.45
CA TYR A 60 -6.64 12.81 -2.63
C TYR A 60 -6.90 11.95 -1.40
N GLU A 61 -7.34 10.72 -1.62
CA GLU A 61 -7.27 9.64 -0.63
C GLU A 61 -6.02 8.83 -0.92
N ILE A 62 -5.27 8.46 0.11
CA ILE A 62 -4.08 7.65 0.02
C ILE A 62 -4.34 6.33 0.73
N LYS A 63 -4.03 5.23 0.06
CA LYS A 63 -4.09 3.89 0.63
C LYS A 63 -2.83 3.12 0.30
N SER A 64 -2.43 2.24 1.20
CA SER A 64 -1.26 1.41 1.00
C SER A 64 -1.54 -0.04 1.38
N CYS A 65 -0.83 -0.94 0.73
CA CYS A 65 -0.89 -2.37 0.96
C CYS A 65 0.52 -2.96 0.88
N LYS A 66 0.85 -3.81 1.85
CA LYS A 66 2.01 -4.71 1.75
C LYS A 66 1.65 -5.88 0.86
N VAL A 67 2.48 -6.19 -0.13
CA VAL A 67 2.32 -7.38 -0.97
C VAL A 67 3.07 -8.54 -0.33
N LEU A 68 2.33 -9.36 0.40
CA LEU A 68 2.90 -10.49 1.16
C LEU A 68 2.35 -11.82 0.66
N ARG A 69 3.24 -12.82 0.57
CA ARG A 69 2.88 -14.19 0.20
C ARG A 69 1.80 -14.72 1.12
N ALA A 70 0.77 -15.33 0.53
CA ALA A 70 -0.34 -15.90 1.26
C ALA A 70 0.16 -16.98 2.21
N THR A 71 -0.38 -16.99 3.42
CA THR A 71 0.04 -17.94 4.44
C THR A 71 -0.58 -19.30 4.21
N SER A 72 0.10 -20.35 4.70
CA SER A 72 -0.44 -21.70 4.79
C SER A 72 -1.40 -21.88 5.99
N ASN A 73 -1.78 -20.79 6.68
CA ASN A 73 -2.66 -20.81 7.85
C ASN A 73 -4.14 -21.05 7.46
N GLY A 74 -4.38 -22.17 6.78
CA GLY A 74 -5.72 -22.62 6.44
C GLY A 74 -6.52 -23.02 7.67
N LYS A 75 -7.84 -23.10 7.53
CA LYS A 75 -8.83 -23.46 8.57
C LYS A 75 -8.73 -24.89 9.12
N LYS A 76 -7.61 -25.60 8.94
CA LYS A 76 -7.43 -26.93 9.58
C LYS A 76 -7.42 -26.75 11.10
N LEU A 77 -7.84 -27.79 11.84
CA LEU A 77 -7.67 -27.82 13.28
C LEU A 77 -6.18 -27.71 13.60
N LYS A 78 -5.79 -26.55 14.13
CA LYS A 78 -4.47 -26.26 14.68
C LYS A 78 -4.60 -26.10 16.18
N THR A 79 -3.66 -26.66 16.93
CA THR A 79 -3.60 -26.43 18.38
C THR A 79 -3.25 -24.97 18.68
N ILE A 80 -3.43 -24.54 19.93
CA ILE A 80 -3.01 -23.19 20.36
C ILE A 80 -1.49 -23.02 20.17
N LEU A 81 -0.70 -24.05 20.48
CA LEU A 81 0.75 -24.05 20.28
C LEU A 81 1.12 -23.83 18.81
N ASP A 82 0.46 -24.53 17.88
CA ASP A 82 0.70 -24.37 16.44
C ASP A 82 0.40 -22.96 15.95
N ARG A 83 -0.60 -22.29 16.54
CA ARG A 83 -0.93 -20.89 16.21
C ARG A 83 0.14 -19.93 16.71
N ILE A 84 0.66 -20.15 17.92
CA ILE A 84 1.72 -19.32 18.51
C ILE A 84 3.01 -19.49 17.71
N LEU A 85 3.42 -20.73 17.41
CA LEU A 85 4.62 -21.00 16.62
C LEU A 85 4.53 -20.40 15.21
N PHE A 86 3.33 -20.45 14.62
CA PHE A 86 3.08 -19.85 13.32
C PHE A 86 3.37 -18.35 13.28
N GLU A 87 3.11 -17.58 14.35
CA GLU A 87 3.40 -16.14 14.36
C GLU A 87 4.90 -15.83 14.17
N THR A 88 5.78 -16.64 14.75
CA THR A 88 7.25 -16.49 14.60
C THR A 88 7.71 -16.81 13.18
N GLU A 89 7.06 -17.76 12.52
CA GLU A 89 7.37 -18.15 11.13
C GLU A 89 6.72 -17.22 10.09
N ASN A 90 5.75 -16.41 10.51
CA ASN A 90 4.89 -15.61 9.63
C ASN A 90 5.24 -14.11 9.59
N VAL A 91 6.41 -13.74 10.10
CA VAL A 91 6.93 -12.36 10.06
C VAL A 91 6.92 -11.85 8.61
N GLU A 92 6.49 -10.60 8.43
CA GLU A 92 6.25 -10.00 7.12
C GLU A 92 7.49 -10.03 6.22
N THR A 93 8.68 -9.78 6.78
CA THR A 93 9.96 -9.80 6.03
C THR A 93 10.32 -11.18 5.49
N GLY A 94 9.79 -12.26 6.05
CA GLY A 94 9.93 -13.62 5.51
C GLY A 94 8.96 -13.93 4.36
N ARG A 95 8.04 -13.01 4.05
CA ARG A 95 6.92 -13.22 3.11
C ARG A 95 6.89 -12.22 1.96
N LEU A 96 7.96 -11.45 1.78
CA LEU A 96 8.05 -10.48 0.72
C LEU A 96 7.93 -11.15 -0.66
N ILE A 97 7.39 -10.42 -1.62
CA ILE A 97 7.25 -10.85 -3.02
C ILE A 97 7.96 -9.80 -3.89
N PRO A 98 8.96 -10.18 -4.70
CA PRO A 98 9.55 -9.26 -5.67
C PRO A 98 8.55 -9.00 -6.80
N PHE A 99 8.62 -7.83 -7.43
CA PHE A 99 7.67 -7.46 -8.47
C PHE A 99 7.69 -8.41 -9.67
N SER A 100 8.83 -9.06 -9.96
CA SER A 100 8.92 -10.12 -10.98
C SER A 100 7.98 -11.31 -10.74
N GLU A 101 7.48 -11.49 -9.53
CA GLU A 101 6.54 -12.55 -9.15
C GLU A 101 5.08 -12.06 -9.00
N CYS A 102 4.76 -10.80 -9.33
CA CYS A 102 3.44 -10.22 -9.09
C CYS A 102 2.28 -10.98 -9.78
N GLU A 103 2.52 -11.69 -10.87
CA GLU A 103 1.49 -12.46 -11.60
C GLU A 103 1.49 -13.95 -11.26
N THR A 104 2.53 -14.44 -10.57
CA THR A 104 2.72 -15.87 -10.29
C THR A 104 2.51 -16.20 -8.82
N ALA A 105 3.00 -15.35 -7.91
CA ALA A 105 2.86 -15.55 -6.47
C ALA A 105 1.41 -15.40 -5.99
N LYS A 106 1.02 -16.19 -4.99
CA LYS A 106 -0.29 -16.06 -4.36
C LYS A 106 -0.21 -15.02 -3.23
N TYR A 107 -0.96 -13.93 -3.34
CA TYR A 107 -1.10 -12.89 -2.32
C TYR A 107 -2.48 -12.23 -2.39
N LEU A 108 -2.78 -11.39 -1.40
CA LEU A 108 -3.98 -10.55 -1.34
C LEU A 108 -3.58 -9.17 -0.79
N ALA A 109 -3.39 -8.20 -1.68
CA ALA A 109 -3.13 -6.81 -1.30
C ALA A 109 -4.46 -6.05 -1.35
N ASN A 110 -5.13 -5.95 -0.20
CA ASN A 110 -6.49 -5.42 -0.14
C ASN A 110 -6.49 -3.93 0.17
N VAL A 111 -6.91 -3.11 -0.81
CA VAL A 111 -7.07 -1.66 -0.63
C VAL A 111 -8.39 -1.43 0.09
N GLN A 112 -8.34 -1.05 1.36
CA GLN A 112 -9.51 -1.00 2.25
C GLN A 112 -9.92 0.43 2.62
N ASN A 113 -11.17 0.57 3.07
CA ASN A 113 -11.72 1.80 3.62
C ASN A 113 -11.60 3.00 2.66
N VAL A 114 -11.81 2.77 1.37
CA VAL A 114 -11.77 3.82 0.34
C VAL A 114 -13.03 4.69 0.47
N LYS A 115 -12.90 5.94 0.93
CA LYS A 115 -14.01 6.87 1.20
C LYS A 115 -14.37 7.73 -0.02
N ARG A 116 -15.07 7.17 -1.01
CA ARG A 116 -15.30 7.80 -2.33
C ARG A 116 -15.86 9.22 -2.27
N ASP A 117 -16.67 9.56 -1.27
CA ASP A 117 -17.35 10.87 -1.22
C ASP A 117 -16.43 12.05 -0.87
N TYR A 118 -15.20 11.78 -0.40
CA TYR A 118 -14.34 12.81 0.19
C TYR A 118 -13.09 13.14 -0.65
N PHE A 119 -12.88 12.45 -1.76
CA PHE A 119 -11.73 12.67 -2.64
C PHE A 119 -12.13 12.78 -4.11
N ASP A 120 -11.26 13.36 -4.92
CA ASP A 120 -11.36 13.40 -6.38
C ASP A 120 -10.50 12.28 -7.02
N TYR A 121 -9.34 11.98 -6.40
CA TYR A 121 -8.44 10.91 -6.81
C TYR A 121 -8.09 9.96 -5.66
N LEU A 122 -7.99 8.68 -5.97
CA LEU A 122 -7.37 7.68 -5.10
C LEU A 122 -5.93 7.46 -5.55
N LEU A 123 -4.98 7.63 -4.63
CA LEU A 123 -3.63 7.12 -4.76
C LEU A 123 -3.50 5.85 -3.93
N TYR A 124 -3.32 4.70 -4.58
CA TYR A 124 -3.10 3.44 -3.86
C TYR A 124 -1.70 2.90 -4.15
N VAL A 125 -1.07 2.36 -3.12
CA VAL A 125 0.35 2.02 -3.10
C VAL A 125 0.52 0.54 -2.78
N LEU A 126 1.28 -0.19 -3.59
CA LEU A 126 1.63 -1.58 -3.36
C LEU A 126 3.13 -1.69 -3.07
N LEU A 127 3.48 -2.16 -1.88
CA LEU A 127 4.86 -2.40 -1.46
C LEU A 127 5.25 -3.84 -1.83
N PHE A 128 6.13 -4.00 -2.81
CA PHE A 128 6.79 -5.26 -3.18
C PHE A 128 8.18 -5.33 -2.52
N GLU A 129 8.86 -6.47 -2.59
CA GLU A 129 10.18 -6.66 -1.97
C GLU A 129 11.25 -5.70 -2.48
N ASP A 130 11.20 -5.40 -3.77
CA ASP A 130 12.24 -4.72 -4.54
C ASP A 130 11.82 -3.33 -5.03
N CYS A 131 10.53 -3.00 -5.02
CA CYS A 131 10.01 -1.70 -5.42
C CYS A 131 8.64 -1.40 -4.82
N VAL A 132 8.21 -0.15 -5.00
CA VAL A 132 6.88 0.31 -4.65
C VAL A 132 6.15 0.77 -5.90
N LYS A 133 4.93 0.28 -6.11
CA LYS A 133 4.07 0.69 -7.22
C LYS A 133 3.04 1.67 -6.70
N VAL A 134 2.97 2.84 -7.33
CA VAL A 134 1.96 3.86 -7.04
C VAL A 134 0.98 3.91 -8.19
N PHE A 135 -0.30 3.87 -7.87
CA PHE A 135 -1.39 3.91 -8.82
C PHE A 135 -2.28 5.12 -8.57
N SER A 136 -2.97 5.60 -9.61
CA SER A 136 -3.94 6.68 -9.51
C SER A 136 -5.22 6.34 -10.25
N ALA A 137 -6.36 6.52 -9.58
CA ALA A 137 -7.68 6.36 -10.17
C ALA A 137 -8.55 7.57 -9.82
N LYS A 138 -9.36 8.04 -10.76
CA LYS A 138 -10.40 9.02 -10.49
C LYS A 138 -11.51 8.37 -9.68
N ARG A 139 -12.12 9.14 -8.79
CA ARG A 139 -13.28 8.68 -8.00
C ARG A 139 -14.38 8.10 -8.89
N GLU A 140 -14.61 8.71 -10.05
CA GLU A 140 -15.67 8.33 -10.99
C GLU A 140 -15.45 6.96 -11.61
N GLU A 141 -14.21 6.46 -11.65
CA GLU A 141 -13.88 5.14 -12.21
C GLU A 141 -14.16 4.01 -11.20
N ILE A 142 -14.08 4.32 -9.90
CA ILE A 142 -14.24 3.33 -8.83
C ILE A 142 -15.73 3.00 -8.66
N GLY A 143 -16.07 1.71 -8.68
CA GLY A 143 -17.45 1.24 -8.54
C GLY A 143 -18.28 1.25 -9.84
N THR A 144 -17.65 1.46 -10.99
CA THR A 144 -18.30 1.46 -12.33
C THR A 144 -18.50 0.07 -12.93
N GLY A 145 -18.17 -1.00 -12.20
CA GLY A 145 -18.13 -2.38 -12.71
C GLY A 145 -16.90 -2.71 -13.56
N ILE A 146 -16.20 -1.70 -14.08
CA ILE A 146 -14.92 -1.84 -14.80
C ILE A 146 -13.77 -2.06 -13.81
N PHE A 147 -13.81 -1.36 -12.66
CA PHE A 147 -12.80 -1.46 -11.62
C PHE A 147 -12.85 -2.86 -10.95
N PRO A 148 -11.83 -3.72 -11.14
CA PRO A 148 -11.90 -5.12 -10.74
C PRO A 148 -12.17 -5.30 -9.26
N SER A 149 -13.09 -6.22 -8.96
CA SER A 149 -13.33 -6.71 -7.59
C SER A 149 -13.72 -5.62 -6.57
N TRP A 150 -14.22 -4.46 -7.02
CA TRP A 150 -14.80 -3.46 -6.12
C TRP A 150 -15.95 -4.05 -5.31
N SER A 151 -15.96 -3.77 -4.00
CA SER A 151 -17.04 -4.12 -3.09
C SER A 151 -17.37 -2.94 -2.19
N ASP A 152 -18.61 -2.49 -2.24
CA ASP A 152 -19.20 -1.42 -1.42
C ASP A 152 -19.79 -1.90 -0.08
N LYS A 153 -19.60 -3.20 0.23
CA LYS A 153 -20.07 -3.83 1.49
C LYS A 153 -19.12 -3.67 2.68
N HIS A 154 -18.02 -2.93 2.53
CA HIS A 154 -16.96 -2.83 3.53
C HIS A 154 -16.55 -1.37 3.73
N GLY A 155 -16.46 -0.91 4.97
CA GLY A 155 -16.06 0.46 5.32
C GLY A 155 -17.04 1.10 6.32
N ARG A 156 -17.22 2.43 6.24
CA ARG A 156 -18.27 3.13 6.98
C ARG A 156 -19.64 2.66 6.46
N TYR A 157 -20.48 2.15 7.37
CA TYR A 157 -21.85 1.70 7.09
C TYR A 157 -22.86 2.86 7.09
N ASP A 158 -22.38 4.10 7.08
CA ASP A 158 -23.23 5.29 7.15
C ASP A 158 -24.07 5.48 5.87
N ALA A 159 -23.60 5.02 4.70
CA ALA A 159 -24.47 4.69 3.57
C ALA A 159 -23.82 3.75 2.54
N HIS A 160 -24.65 2.99 1.81
CA HIS A 160 -24.23 2.13 0.70
C HIS A 160 -23.47 2.91 -0.39
N GLY A 161 -22.40 2.34 -0.92
CA GLY A 161 -21.64 2.90 -2.05
C GLY A 161 -20.63 4.00 -1.71
N LYS A 162 -20.69 4.57 -0.50
CA LYS A 162 -19.81 5.68 -0.05
C LYS A 162 -18.41 5.22 0.34
N SER A 163 -18.31 4.00 0.84
CA SER A 163 -17.03 3.38 1.15
C SER A 163 -16.97 1.95 0.67
N GLY A 164 -15.75 1.47 0.43
CA GLY A 164 -15.55 0.15 -0.11
C GLY A 164 -14.11 -0.32 0.01
N GLN A 165 -13.88 -1.46 -0.62
CA GLN A 165 -12.55 -2.03 -0.78
C GLN A 165 -12.44 -2.73 -2.13
N PHE A 166 -11.21 -2.98 -2.54
CA PHE A 166 -10.92 -3.87 -3.65
C PHE A 166 -9.61 -4.61 -3.42
N PRO A 167 -9.56 -5.93 -3.69
CA PRO A 167 -8.33 -6.68 -3.64
C PRO A 167 -7.52 -6.55 -4.94
N VAL A 168 -6.23 -6.25 -4.80
CA VAL A 168 -5.26 -6.50 -5.85
C VAL A 168 -4.63 -7.88 -5.63
N THR A 169 -4.72 -8.73 -6.65
CA THR A 169 -4.24 -10.11 -6.63
C THR A 169 -3.44 -10.40 -7.89
N LYS A 170 -2.79 -11.56 -7.96
CA LYS A 170 -2.12 -12.02 -9.17
C LYS A 170 -3.00 -12.04 -10.42
N SER A 171 -4.32 -12.19 -10.26
CA SER A 171 -5.27 -12.24 -11.38
C SER A 171 -5.73 -10.85 -11.84
N THR A 172 -5.57 -9.81 -11.00
CA THR A 172 -6.07 -8.46 -11.28
C THR A 172 -4.94 -7.43 -11.45
N ILE A 173 -3.72 -7.72 -10.97
CA ILE A 173 -2.60 -6.78 -10.97
C ILE A 173 -2.26 -6.24 -12.36
N ARG A 174 -2.31 -7.08 -13.42
CA ARG A 174 -2.03 -6.65 -14.79
C ARG A 174 -2.96 -5.50 -15.21
N TRP A 175 -4.25 -5.61 -14.91
CA TRP A 175 -5.21 -4.56 -15.24
C TRP A 175 -4.87 -3.24 -14.52
N HIS A 176 -4.51 -3.29 -13.24
CA HIS A 176 -4.09 -2.08 -12.51
C HIS A 176 -2.81 -1.48 -13.09
N LEU A 177 -1.86 -2.31 -13.50
CA LEU A 177 -0.62 -1.85 -14.15
C LEU A 177 -0.90 -1.15 -15.48
N ASP A 178 -1.75 -1.72 -16.31
CA ASP A 178 -2.02 -1.22 -17.66
C ASP A 178 -2.88 0.06 -17.65
N ASN A 179 -3.75 0.24 -16.64
CA ASN A 179 -4.74 1.32 -16.62
C ASN A 179 -4.47 2.43 -15.60
N HIS A 180 -3.78 2.13 -14.49
CA HIS A 180 -3.68 3.04 -13.35
C HIS A 180 -2.27 3.24 -12.81
N LEU A 181 -1.25 2.57 -13.35
CA LEU A 181 0.12 2.76 -12.87
C LEU A 181 0.55 4.21 -13.08
N LYS A 182 0.86 4.89 -11.97
CA LYS A 182 1.36 6.26 -11.97
C LYS A 182 2.89 6.27 -11.90
N ASP A 183 3.47 5.45 -11.03
CA ASP A 183 4.92 5.44 -10.83
C ASP A 183 5.44 4.10 -10.26
N THR A 184 6.73 3.85 -10.47
CA THR A 184 7.52 2.80 -9.81
C THR A 184 8.66 3.44 -9.03
N VAL A 185 8.58 3.33 -7.72
CA VAL A 185 9.50 3.96 -6.76
C VAL A 185 10.46 2.92 -6.20
N SER A 186 11.74 3.28 -6.06
CA SER A 186 12.73 2.45 -5.36
C SER A 186 12.77 2.74 -3.86
N TYR A 187 13.24 1.79 -3.05
CA TYR A 187 13.43 2.02 -1.62
C TYR A 187 14.55 3.03 -1.35
N GLU A 188 15.51 3.19 -2.28
CA GLU A 188 16.47 4.28 -2.28
C GLU A 188 15.77 5.64 -2.34
N GLU A 189 14.83 5.82 -3.27
CA GLU A 189 14.08 7.07 -3.40
C GLU A 189 13.24 7.34 -2.15
N MET A 190 12.53 6.33 -1.63
CA MET A 190 11.79 6.48 -0.37
C MET A 190 12.69 6.93 0.77
N LYS A 191 13.87 6.32 0.91
CA LYS A 191 14.85 6.70 1.94
C LYS A 191 15.34 8.14 1.76
N ASP A 192 15.52 8.62 0.54
CA ASP A 192 15.89 10.03 0.29
C ASP A 192 14.78 10.99 0.70
N VAL A 193 13.54 10.69 0.33
CA VAL A 193 12.37 11.48 0.73
C VAL A 193 12.21 11.50 2.25
N TYR A 194 12.33 10.36 2.92
CA TYR A 194 12.27 10.31 4.39
C TYR A 194 13.40 11.08 5.06
N THR A 195 14.59 11.08 4.47
CA THR A 195 15.71 11.88 4.97
C THR A 195 15.40 13.37 4.88
N LYS A 196 14.79 13.82 3.77
CA LYS A 196 14.35 15.21 3.59
C LYS A 196 13.27 15.60 4.59
N LEU A 197 12.29 14.73 4.82
CA LEU A 197 11.20 14.97 5.78
C LEU A 197 11.65 14.97 7.25
N SER A 198 12.85 14.46 7.53
CA SER A 198 13.43 14.41 8.88
C SER A 198 14.34 15.60 9.19
N ALA A 199 14.55 16.51 8.22
CA ALA A 199 15.41 17.69 8.34
C ALA A 199 14.58 18.93 8.68
#